data_AF-B4NV16-F1
#
_entry.id   AF-B4NV16-F1
#
_cell.length_a   1.000
_cell.length_b   1.000
_cell.length_c   1.000
_cell.angle_alpha   90.00
_cell.angle_beta   90.00
_cell.angle_gamma   90.00
#
_symmetry.space_group_name_H-M   'P 1'
#
loop_
_entity.id
_entity.type
_entity.pdbx_description
1 polymer ?
#
loop_
_entity_poly.entity_id
_entity_poly.type
_entity_poly.pdbx_seq_one_letter_code
_entity_poly.pdbx_strand_id
1 'polypeptide(L)'
;MVGTQNAHNVISISSDGKLCSWSLDMLSQPQDTLELQQRQSKAIAITSMAFPANEINSLVMGSEDGYVYSASRHGLRSGVNEVYERHLGPITGISTHYNQLSPDFGHLFLTSSIDWTIKLWSLKDTKPLYSFEDNSDYVMDVAWSPVHPALFAAVDGSGRLDLWNLNQDTEVPTASIVVAGAPALNRVSWTPSGLHVCIGDEAGKLYVYDVAENLAQPSRDEWSRFNTHLSEIKMNQSDEV
;
A
#
# COMPACT_ATOMS: atom_id res chain seq x y z
N MET A 1 -6.03 25.69 11.09
CA MET A 1 -6.49 24.80 12.17
C MET A 1 -5.92 23.44 11.86
N VAL A 2 -4.85 23.05 12.56
CA VAL A 2 -4.17 21.77 12.34
C VAL A 2 -5.11 20.69 12.85
N GLY A 3 -5.52 19.76 11.98
CA GLY A 3 -6.47 18.71 12.32
C GLY A 3 -5.98 17.90 13.53
N THR A 4 -6.79 17.85 14.58
CA THR A 4 -6.56 16.99 15.74
C THR A 4 -6.85 15.53 15.36
N GLN A 5 -6.22 14.55 16.03
CA GLN A 5 -6.60 13.11 15.91
C GLN A 5 -8.10 12.85 16.16
N ASN A 6 -8.80 13.78 16.83
CA ASN A 6 -10.23 13.70 17.12
C ASN A 6 -11.13 14.40 16.09
N ALA A 7 -10.58 14.94 15.00
CA ALA A 7 -11.37 15.48 13.90
C ALA A 7 -11.65 14.34 12.92
N HIS A 8 -12.77 13.66 13.11
CA HIS A 8 -13.22 12.62 12.20
C HIS A 8 -13.71 13.26 10.89
N ASN A 9 -12.80 13.37 9.93
CA ASN A 9 -13.11 13.82 8.58
C ASN A 9 -13.01 12.62 7.63
N VAL A 10 -13.93 12.54 6.68
CA VAL A 10 -13.82 11.59 5.58
C VAL A 10 -12.98 12.24 4.50
N ILE A 11 -11.98 11.53 3.99
CA ILE A 11 -11.18 11.98 2.85
C ILE A 11 -11.53 11.09 1.68
N SER A 12 -11.87 11.70 0.55
CA SER A 12 -12.09 10.98 -0.71
C SER A 12 -11.14 11.51 -1.77
N ILE A 13 -10.64 10.61 -2.59
CA ILE A 13 -9.88 10.94 -3.79
C ILE A 13 -10.60 10.37 -5.00
N SER A 14 -10.51 11.08 -6.11
CA SER A 14 -11.20 10.73 -7.34
C SER A 14 -10.22 10.75 -8.51
N SER A 15 -10.55 10.00 -9.56
CA SER A 15 -9.78 9.91 -10.80
C SER A 15 -9.76 11.22 -11.59
N ASP A 16 -10.57 12.20 -11.21
CA ASP A 16 -10.48 13.58 -11.72
C ASP A 16 -9.35 14.39 -11.04
N GLY A 17 -8.56 13.78 -10.16
CA GLY A 17 -7.44 14.40 -9.48
C GLY A 17 -7.88 15.35 -8.36
N LYS A 18 -9.10 15.20 -7.83
CA LYS A 18 -9.58 15.99 -6.70
C LYS A 18 -9.51 15.19 -5.40
N LEU A 19 -8.92 15.81 -4.39
CA LEU A 19 -8.94 15.35 -3.01
C LEU A 19 -9.95 16.21 -2.24
N CYS A 20 -11.02 15.58 -1.76
CA CYS A 20 -12.06 16.25 -1.00
C CYS A 20 -12.01 15.81 0.46
N SER A 21 -12.10 16.78 1.37
CA SER A 21 -12.30 16.55 2.80
C SER A 21 -13.74 16.84 3.16
N TRP A 22 -14.37 15.92 3.87
CA TRP A 22 -15.76 15.99 4.30
C TRP A 22 -15.84 15.94 5.81
N SER A 23 -16.74 16.72 6.38
CA SER A 23 -17.10 16.61 7.80
C SER A 23 -18.19 15.55 7.96
N LEU A 24 -18.12 14.74 9.02
CA LEU A 24 -19.18 13.77 9.33
C LEU A 24 -20.53 14.42 9.60
N ASP A 25 -20.56 15.68 10.04
CA ASP A 25 -21.79 16.40 10.34
C ASP A 25 -22.48 16.93 9.06
N MET A 26 -21.74 17.08 7.96
CA MET A 26 -22.25 17.62 6.70
C MET A 26 -21.60 16.93 5.50
N LEU A 27 -22.26 15.87 5.02
CA LEU A 27 -21.84 15.11 3.83
C LEU A 27 -22.46 15.63 2.52
N SER A 28 -23.29 16.67 2.58
CA SER A 28 -23.96 17.21 1.39
C SER A 28 -23.01 17.97 0.45
N GLN A 29 -21.93 18.52 0.98
CA GLN A 29 -20.90 19.22 0.21
C GLN A 29 -19.52 19.01 0.85
N PRO A 30 -18.44 18.95 0.05
CA PRO A 30 -17.10 18.84 0.60
C PRO A 30 -16.75 20.12 1.35
N GLN A 31 -16.11 19.97 2.50
CA GLN A 31 -15.66 21.09 3.33
C GLN A 31 -14.45 21.78 2.69
N ASP A 32 -13.49 20.97 2.24
CA ASP A 32 -12.32 21.42 1.49
C ASP A 32 -12.15 20.58 0.24
N THR A 33 -11.79 21.20 -0.87
CA THR A 33 -11.44 20.52 -2.12
C THR A 33 -10.08 20.99 -2.58
N LEU A 34 -9.17 20.05 -2.80
CA LEU A 34 -7.82 20.27 -3.26
C LEU A 34 -7.66 19.63 -4.64
N GLU A 35 -7.31 20.43 -5.64
CA GLU A 35 -6.97 19.91 -6.97
C GLU A 35 -5.50 19.49 -7.02
N LEU A 36 -5.26 18.21 -7.28
CA LEU A 36 -3.94 17.63 -7.37
C LEU A 36 -3.41 17.84 -8.79
N GLN A 37 -2.73 18.95 -8.98
CA GLN A 37 -2.07 19.31 -10.24
C GLN A 37 -0.58 19.50 -10.01
N GLN A 38 0.25 18.92 -10.88
CA GLN A 38 1.69 19.13 -10.84
C GLN A 38 2.06 20.32 -11.71
N ARG A 39 2.33 21.49 -11.11
CA ARG A 39 2.99 22.72 -11.63
C ARG A 39 2.78 23.19 -13.10
N GLN A 40 1.91 22.58 -13.90
CA GLN A 40 1.44 22.88 -15.28
C GLN A 40 0.84 21.65 -16.01
N SER A 41 0.79 20.46 -15.38
CA SER A 41 0.29 19.22 -15.99
C SER A 41 -1.22 19.02 -15.81
N LYS A 42 -1.77 18.15 -16.68
CA LYS A 42 -3.14 17.61 -16.65
C LYS A 42 -3.47 17.03 -15.26
N ALA A 43 -4.76 16.98 -14.90
CA ALA A 43 -5.20 16.37 -13.65
C ALA A 43 -4.65 14.93 -13.53
N ILE A 44 -4.11 14.58 -12.36
CA ILE A 44 -3.52 13.27 -12.10
C ILE A 44 -4.65 12.32 -11.73
N ALA A 45 -4.86 11.28 -12.54
CA ALA A 45 -5.86 10.25 -12.24
C ALA A 45 -5.32 9.31 -11.17
N ILE A 46 -5.97 9.29 -10.00
CA ILE A 46 -5.53 8.52 -8.84
C ILE A 46 -6.42 7.30 -8.68
N THR A 47 -5.78 6.14 -8.51
CA THR A 47 -6.42 4.83 -8.42
C THR A 47 -6.51 4.33 -6.98
N SER A 48 -5.52 4.68 -6.15
CA SER A 48 -5.43 4.23 -4.76
C SER A 48 -4.77 5.27 -3.88
N MET A 49 -5.11 5.27 -2.60
CA MET A 49 -4.52 6.17 -1.60
C MET A 49 -4.38 5.46 -0.26
N ALA A 50 -3.33 5.82 0.48
CA ALA A 50 -3.11 5.35 1.84
C ALA A 50 -2.47 6.44 2.71
N PHE A 51 -2.78 6.41 4.00
CA PHE A 51 -2.15 7.28 4.99
C PHE A 51 -1.01 6.54 5.67
N PRO A 52 0.23 7.05 5.61
CA PRO A 52 1.33 6.50 6.40
C PRO A 52 0.97 6.47 7.89
N ALA A 53 1.46 5.44 8.60
CA ALA A 53 1.18 5.31 10.02
C ALA A 53 1.66 6.55 10.79
N ASN A 54 0.82 7.01 11.72
CA ASN A 54 1.08 8.17 12.58
C ASN A 54 1.11 9.55 11.86
N GLU A 55 0.83 9.60 10.56
CA GLU A 55 0.71 10.84 9.79
C GLU A 55 -0.77 11.15 9.48
N ILE A 56 -1.21 12.36 9.82
CA ILE A 56 -2.60 12.82 9.61
C ILE A 56 -2.70 13.74 8.39
N ASN A 57 -1.57 14.28 7.96
CA ASN A 57 -1.48 15.30 6.94
C ASN A 57 -0.88 14.81 5.64
N SER A 58 0.10 13.90 5.73
CA SER A 58 0.76 13.28 4.58
C SER A 58 -0.06 12.08 4.11
N LEU A 59 -0.19 11.93 2.80
CA LEU A 59 -0.82 10.78 2.16
C LEU A 59 0.01 10.34 0.96
N VAL A 60 -0.06 9.04 0.67
CA VAL A 60 0.55 8.43 -0.51
C VAL A 60 -0.55 8.06 -1.48
N MET A 61 -0.32 8.32 -2.76
CA MET A 61 -1.30 8.16 -3.83
C MET A 61 -0.67 7.42 -5.00
N GLY A 62 -1.42 6.50 -5.59
CA GLY A 62 -1.03 5.77 -6.79
C GLY A 62 -1.80 6.33 -7.98
N SER A 63 -1.10 6.56 -9.08
CA SER A 63 -1.69 7.05 -10.31
C SER A 63 -1.92 5.93 -11.33
N GLU A 64 -2.87 6.18 -12.23
CA GLU A 64 -3.06 5.39 -13.45
C GLU A 64 -1.84 5.46 -14.38
N ASP A 65 -1.07 6.54 -14.32
CA ASP A 65 0.19 6.69 -15.09
C ASP A 65 1.35 5.87 -14.51
N GLY A 66 1.12 5.14 -13.41
CA GLY A 66 2.11 4.31 -12.72
C GLY A 66 3.01 5.08 -11.74
N TYR A 67 2.91 6.40 -11.67
CA TYR A 67 3.63 7.20 -10.68
C TYR A 67 3.01 7.07 -9.28
N VAL A 68 3.87 6.97 -8.27
CA VAL A 68 3.47 7.19 -6.87
C VAL A 68 3.71 8.65 -6.52
N TYR A 69 2.76 9.26 -5.83
CA TYR A 69 2.81 10.65 -5.38
C TYR A 69 2.66 10.73 -3.87
N SER A 70 3.46 11.57 -3.24
CA SER A 70 3.21 12.02 -1.86
C SER A 70 2.48 13.36 -1.91
N ALA A 71 1.40 13.51 -1.15
CA ALA A 71 0.68 14.77 -1.02
C ALA A 71 0.41 15.14 0.43
N SER A 72 0.32 16.44 0.68
CA SER A 72 -0.08 16.98 1.99
C SER A 72 -1.45 17.64 1.88
N ARG A 73 -2.35 17.36 2.83
CA ARG A 73 -3.71 17.93 2.88
C ARG A 73 -3.74 19.38 3.38
N HIS A 74 -2.86 19.72 4.31
CA HIS A 74 -2.81 21.04 4.96
C HIS A 74 -1.37 21.57 5.04
N GLY A 75 -1.24 22.89 5.19
CA GLY A 75 0.03 23.59 5.40
C GLY A 75 0.57 24.30 4.15
N LEU A 76 1.77 24.89 4.25
CA LEU A 76 2.41 25.61 3.15
C LEU A 76 2.76 24.72 1.94
N ARG A 77 2.81 23.39 2.14
CA ARG A 77 3.05 22.39 1.08
C ARG A 77 1.77 21.64 0.70
N SER A 78 0.60 22.26 0.81
CA SER A 78 -0.65 21.64 0.37
C SER A 78 -0.57 21.30 -1.12
N GLY A 79 -0.89 20.05 -1.48
CA GLY A 79 -0.76 19.54 -2.85
C GLY A 79 0.29 18.44 -2.98
N VAL A 80 0.70 18.16 -4.22
CA VAL A 80 1.71 17.13 -4.53
C VAL A 80 3.10 17.62 -4.10
N ASN A 81 3.72 16.86 -3.20
CA ASN A 81 5.05 17.15 -2.65
C ASN A 81 6.15 16.51 -3.49
N GLU A 82 6.10 15.19 -3.59
CA GLU A 82 7.15 14.37 -4.16
C GLU A 82 6.55 13.37 -5.15
N VAL A 83 7.34 13.07 -6.17
CA VAL A 83 7.02 12.09 -7.22
C VAL A 83 8.07 11.01 -7.10
N TYR A 84 7.63 9.79 -6.83
CA TYR A 84 8.50 8.61 -6.81
C TYR A 84 8.65 8.07 -8.23
N GLU A 85 9.59 7.15 -8.40
CA GLU A 85 9.75 6.40 -9.63
C GLU A 85 8.46 5.65 -10.00
N ARG A 86 8.26 5.43 -11.30
CA ARG A 86 7.02 4.86 -11.81
C ARG A 86 7.07 3.33 -11.87
N HIS A 87 5.91 2.74 -11.69
CA HIS A 87 5.58 1.43 -12.26
C HIS A 87 5.50 1.51 -13.79
N LEU A 88 5.58 0.35 -14.46
CA LEU A 88 5.40 0.26 -15.91
C LEU A 88 3.92 0.28 -16.32
N GLY A 89 3.01 0.22 -15.34
CA GLY A 89 1.57 0.33 -15.54
C GLY A 89 0.85 0.99 -14.35
N PRO A 90 -0.47 1.19 -14.46
CA PRO A 90 -1.35 1.66 -13.40
C PRO A 90 -1.14 0.94 -12.07
N ILE A 91 -1.02 1.74 -11.01
CA ILE A 91 -1.02 1.23 -9.63
C ILE A 91 -2.45 0.82 -9.27
N THR A 92 -2.61 -0.36 -8.68
CA THR A 92 -3.92 -0.94 -8.35
C THR A 92 -4.23 -0.87 -6.85
N GLY A 93 -3.21 -0.98 -6.02
CA GLY A 93 -3.31 -1.04 -4.56
C GLY A 93 -2.10 -0.39 -3.90
N ILE A 94 -2.33 0.18 -2.70
CA ILE A 94 -1.28 0.75 -1.86
C ILE A 94 -1.57 0.32 -0.43
N SER A 95 -0.54 -0.21 0.25
CA SER A 95 -0.62 -0.53 1.66
C SER A 95 0.57 0.03 2.40
N THR A 96 0.31 0.91 3.37
CA THR A 96 1.33 1.43 4.27
C THR A 96 1.59 0.46 5.41
N HIS A 97 2.81 0.49 5.95
CA HIS A 97 3.14 -0.29 7.15
C HIS A 97 2.26 0.16 8.33
N TYR A 98 1.72 -0.80 9.08
CA TYR A 98 0.71 -0.58 10.12
C TYR A 98 1.28 -0.04 11.44
N ASN A 99 2.60 0.01 11.60
CA ASN A 99 3.19 0.18 12.93
C ASN A 99 2.89 1.55 13.56
N GLN A 100 1.90 1.57 14.46
CA GLN A 100 1.56 2.73 15.28
C GLN A 100 2.46 2.91 16.51
N LEU A 101 3.28 1.90 16.86
CA LEU A 101 3.99 1.83 18.14
C LEU A 101 5.52 1.99 18.03
N SER A 102 6.11 1.72 16.85
CA SER A 102 7.49 2.10 16.56
C SER A 102 7.55 2.96 15.29
N PRO A 103 7.96 4.24 15.41
CA PRO A 103 8.02 5.18 14.29
C PRO A 103 9.10 4.82 13.26
N ASP A 104 9.96 3.85 13.53
CA ASP A 104 11.09 3.54 12.67
C ASP A 104 10.67 2.99 11.31
N PHE A 105 9.54 2.27 11.22
CA PHE A 105 9.10 1.60 9.98
C PHE A 105 7.88 2.23 9.30
N GLY A 106 7.25 3.23 9.92
CA GLY A 106 6.07 3.92 9.35
C GLY A 106 6.32 4.64 8.02
N HIS A 107 7.59 4.74 7.60
CA HIS A 107 7.99 5.27 6.31
C HIS A 107 7.89 4.26 5.15
N LEU A 108 7.62 2.98 5.44
CA LEU A 108 7.52 1.93 4.42
C LEU A 108 6.09 1.79 3.89
N PHE A 109 5.98 1.54 2.60
CA PHE A 109 4.72 1.22 1.96
C PHE A 109 4.93 0.30 0.75
N LEU A 110 3.89 -0.46 0.42
CA LEU A 110 3.81 -1.33 -0.75
C LEU A 110 2.88 -0.71 -1.78
N THR A 111 3.20 -0.96 -3.04
CA THR A 111 2.29 -0.70 -4.16
C THR A 111 2.20 -1.95 -5.04
N SER A 112 1.00 -2.22 -5.54
CA SER A 112 0.75 -3.25 -6.56
C SER A 112 0.40 -2.58 -7.87
N SER A 113 0.68 -3.25 -8.99
CA SER A 113 0.45 -2.71 -10.33
C SER A 113 0.03 -3.79 -11.31
N ILE A 114 -0.61 -3.35 -12.40
CA ILE A 114 -0.91 -4.22 -13.54
C ILE A 114 0.35 -4.59 -14.35
N ASP A 115 1.53 -4.10 -13.97
CA ASP A 115 2.81 -4.54 -14.56
C ASP A 115 3.34 -5.86 -13.99
N TRP A 116 2.49 -6.60 -13.26
CA TRP A 116 2.81 -7.86 -12.57
C TRP A 116 3.78 -7.72 -11.39
N THR A 117 4.14 -6.49 -11.01
CA THR A 117 5.07 -6.25 -9.92
C THR A 117 4.38 -5.70 -8.67
N ILE A 118 4.97 -6.03 -7.54
CA ILE A 118 4.75 -5.34 -6.27
C ILE A 118 6.05 -4.64 -5.94
N LYS A 119 5.98 -3.37 -5.53
CA LYS A 119 7.18 -2.64 -5.14
C LYS A 119 7.11 -2.23 -3.69
N LEU A 120 8.23 -2.40 -2.99
CA LEU A 120 8.46 -1.87 -1.65
C LEU A 120 9.09 -0.49 -1.78
N TRP A 121 8.59 0.47 -1.02
CA TRP A 121 9.05 1.85 -1.04
C TRP A 121 9.37 2.37 0.35
N SER A 122 10.13 3.45 0.37
CA SER A 122 10.46 4.24 1.55
C SER A 122 10.09 5.69 1.25
N LEU A 123 9.35 6.35 2.14
CA LEU A 123 9.06 7.78 2.01
C LEU A 123 10.33 8.66 2.04
N LYS A 124 11.48 8.09 2.38
CA LYS A 124 12.78 8.79 2.42
C LYS A 124 13.51 8.74 1.08
N ASP A 125 13.12 7.84 0.19
CA ASP A 125 13.83 7.52 -1.05
C ASP A 125 12.86 7.60 -2.24
N THR A 126 13.26 8.22 -3.34
CA THR A 126 12.37 8.36 -4.53
C THR A 126 12.33 7.11 -5.40
N LYS A 127 13.25 6.17 -5.19
CA LYS A 127 13.33 4.89 -5.90
C LYS A 127 12.67 3.78 -5.06
N PRO A 128 12.11 2.74 -5.69
CA PRO A 128 11.61 1.59 -4.95
C PRO A 128 12.80 0.93 -4.25
N LEU A 129 12.63 0.42 -3.03
CA LEU A 129 13.64 -0.36 -2.30
C LEU A 129 13.80 -1.76 -2.88
N TYR A 130 12.70 -2.35 -3.33
CA TYR A 130 12.68 -3.71 -3.87
C TYR A 130 11.48 -3.92 -4.80
N SER A 131 11.61 -4.85 -5.74
CA SER A 131 10.58 -5.22 -6.73
C SER A 131 10.35 -6.74 -6.62
N PHE A 132 9.11 -7.15 -6.33
CA PHE A 132 8.68 -8.54 -6.29
C PHE A 132 8.02 -8.89 -7.63
N GLU A 133 8.54 -9.91 -8.32
CA GLU A 133 8.23 -10.18 -9.74
C GLU A 133 7.77 -11.63 -10.02
N ASP A 134 7.38 -12.40 -8.99
CA ASP A 134 6.88 -13.79 -9.12
C ASP A 134 5.38 -13.89 -9.47
N ASN A 135 4.67 -12.77 -9.60
CA ASN A 135 3.21 -12.82 -9.81
C ASN A 135 2.87 -13.38 -11.20
N SER A 136 1.79 -14.15 -11.28
CA SER A 136 1.42 -14.87 -12.51
C SER A 136 0.53 -14.05 -13.46
N ASP A 137 -0.06 -12.96 -12.96
CA ASP A 137 -0.89 -12.02 -13.74
C ASP A 137 -0.95 -10.63 -13.07
N TYR A 138 -1.82 -9.74 -13.55
CA TYR A 138 -2.04 -8.40 -13.01
C TYR A 138 -2.27 -8.44 -11.50
N VAL A 139 -1.41 -7.75 -10.74
CA VAL A 139 -1.58 -7.66 -9.29
C VAL A 139 -2.65 -6.62 -9.01
N MET A 140 -3.75 -7.05 -8.43
CA MET A 140 -4.97 -6.23 -8.30
C MET A 140 -5.03 -5.49 -6.97
N ASP A 141 -4.42 -6.04 -5.92
CA ASP A 141 -4.36 -5.40 -4.61
C ASP A 141 -3.25 -6.00 -3.74
N VAL A 142 -2.81 -5.22 -2.76
CA VAL A 142 -1.79 -5.61 -1.78
C VAL A 142 -2.18 -5.09 -0.39
N ALA A 143 -2.00 -5.90 0.63
CA ALA A 143 -2.28 -5.51 2.01
C ALA A 143 -1.20 -6.03 2.97
N TRP A 144 -0.59 -5.11 3.72
CA TRP A 144 0.34 -5.44 4.79
C TRP A 144 -0.42 -6.07 5.97
N SER A 145 0.17 -7.08 6.61
CA SER A 145 -0.39 -7.66 7.84
C SER A 145 -0.47 -6.59 8.94
N PRO A 146 -1.58 -6.47 9.69
CA PRO A 146 -1.71 -5.51 10.78
C PRO A 146 -1.02 -5.97 12.08
N VAL A 147 -0.37 -7.14 12.08
CA VAL A 147 0.23 -7.75 13.28
C VAL A 147 1.68 -8.14 13.07
N HIS A 148 2.06 -8.63 11.87
CA HIS A 148 3.43 -9.07 11.58
C HIS A 148 4.21 -8.03 10.75
N PRO A 149 5.43 -7.63 11.19
CA PRO A 149 6.15 -6.51 10.60
C PRO A 149 6.60 -6.74 9.17
N ALA A 150 6.87 -7.99 8.79
CA ALA A 150 7.42 -8.34 7.48
C ALA A 150 6.44 -9.12 6.59
N LEU A 151 5.17 -9.29 6.99
CA LEU A 151 4.21 -10.12 6.25
C LEU A 151 3.25 -9.23 5.47
N PHE A 152 3.02 -9.56 4.20
CA PHE A 152 1.95 -8.96 3.40
C PHE A 152 1.26 -10.00 2.51
N ALA A 153 0.06 -9.68 2.07
CA ALA A 153 -0.72 -10.46 1.12
C ALA A 153 -0.87 -9.68 -0.19
N ALA A 154 -0.86 -10.40 -1.30
CA ALA A 154 -1.15 -9.85 -2.61
C ALA A 154 -2.10 -10.79 -3.36
N VAL A 155 -2.92 -10.21 -4.23
CA VAL A 155 -3.84 -10.97 -5.07
C VAL A 155 -3.71 -10.58 -6.53
N ASP A 156 -3.87 -11.55 -7.42
CA ASP A 156 -3.74 -11.34 -8.87
C ASP A 156 -5.00 -11.73 -9.67
N GLY A 157 -4.97 -11.37 -10.96
CA GLY A 157 -6.01 -11.69 -11.94
C GLY A 157 -6.16 -13.19 -12.25
N SER A 158 -5.21 -14.03 -11.85
CA SER A 158 -5.24 -15.48 -12.09
C SER A 158 -5.93 -16.27 -10.97
N GLY A 159 -6.46 -15.58 -9.95
CA GLY A 159 -7.07 -16.24 -8.80
C GLY A 159 -6.08 -16.61 -7.70
N ARG A 160 -4.85 -16.11 -7.77
CA ARG A 160 -3.78 -16.41 -6.82
C ARG A 160 -3.81 -15.42 -5.66
N LEU A 161 -3.73 -15.96 -4.45
CA LEU A 161 -3.43 -15.23 -3.22
C LEU A 161 -2.04 -15.65 -2.76
N ASP A 162 -1.14 -14.68 -2.71
CA ASP A 162 0.24 -14.86 -2.27
C ASP A 162 0.50 -14.17 -0.93
N LEU A 163 1.16 -14.90 -0.03
CA LEU A 163 1.70 -14.37 1.22
C LEU A 163 3.21 -14.28 1.12
N TRP A 164 3.71 -13.08 1.39
CA TRP A 164 5.12 -12.74 1.28
C TRP A 164 5.67 -12.36 2.65
N ASN A 165 6.83 -12.91 2.99
CA ASN A 165 7.55 -12.56 4.21
C ASN A 165 8.93 -11.98 3.88
N LEU A 166 9.13 -10.68 4.15
CA LEU A 166 10.41 -10.01 3.88
C LEU A 166 11.57 -10.50 4.75
N ASN A 167 11.30 -11.29 5.80
CA ASN A 167 12.33 -11.93 6.61
C ASN A 167 12.77 -13.31 6.07
N GLN A 168 12.16 -13.77 4.99
CA GLN A 168 12.48 -15.02 4.32
C GLN A 168 12.95 -14.73 2.91
N ASP A 169 12.87 -15.72 2.03
CA ASP A 169 13.13 -15.53 0.61
C ASP A 169 12.17 -14.50 0.02
N THR A 170 12.71 -13.43 -0.55
CA THR A 170 11.95 -12.36 -1.19
C THR A 170 11.75 -12.60 -2.69
N GLU A 171 12.36 -13.64 -3.27
CA GLU A 171 12.19 -14.00 -4.68
C GLU A 171 10.92 -14.82 -4.90
N VAL A 172 10.45 -15.55 -3.88
CA VAL A 172 9.25 -16.39 -3.94
C VAL A 172 8.31 -16.15 -2.77
N PRO A 173 6.99 -16.26 -2.97
CA PRO A 173 6.05 -16.14 -1.87
C PRO A 173 6.20 -17.30 -0.88
N THR A 174 6.08 -16.99 0.41
CA THR A 174 6.13 -17.98 1.49
C THR A 174 4.97 -18.97 1.43
N ALA A 175 3.79 -18.51 1.02
CA ALA A 175 2.64 -19.36 0.78
C ALA A 175 1.82 -18.81 -0.38
N SER A 176 1.28 -19.71 -1.20
CA SER A 176 0.47 -19.37 -2.37
C SER A 176 -0.73 -20.30 -2.43
N ILE A 177 -1.89 -19.76 -2.74
CA ILE A 177 -3.11 -20.54 -3.00
C ILE A 177 -3.83 -19.99 -4.24
N VAL A 178 -4.33 -20.90 -5.07
CA VAL A 178 -5.19 -20.55 -6.21
C VAL A 178 -6.62 -20.92 -5.86
N VAL A 179 -7.53 -19.96 -5.97
CA VAL A 179 -8.96 -20.18 -5.76
C VAL A 179 -9.49 -21.16 -6.82
N ALA A 180 -10.34 -22.10 -6.41
CA ALA A 180 -10.91 -23.08 -7.33
C ALA A 180 -11.69 -22.38 -8.46
N GLY A 181 -11.32 -22.69 -9.70
CA GLY A 181 -11.86 -22.04 -10.90
C GLY A 181 -11.06 -20.82 -11.37
N ALA A 182 -10.01 -20.42 -10.64
CA ALA A 182 -9.11 -19.32 -10.99
C ALA A 182 -9.83 -18.00 -11.38
N PRO A 183 -10.84 -17.55 -10.60
CA PRO A 183 -11.50 -16.27 -10.89
C PRO A 183 -10.55 -15.11 -10.59
N ALA A 184 -10.67 -14.01 -11.34
CA ALA A 184 -9.88 -12.81 -11.06
C ALA A 184 -10.22 -12.24 -9.67
N LEU A 185 -9.19 -11.99 -8.86
CA LEU A 185 -9.33 -11.41 -7.53
C LEU A 185 -9.15 -9.90 -7.59
N ASN A 186 -9.98 -9.16 -6.86
CA ASN A 186 -10.01 -7.70 -6.96
C ASN A 186 -9.45 -6.98 -5.73
N ARG A 187 -9.60 -7.58 -4.54
CA ARG A 187 -9.26 -6.95 -3.27
C ARG A 187 -8.77 -7.98 -2.26
N VAL A 188 -7.85 -7.54 -1.40
CA VAL A 188 -7.36 -8.31 -0.27
C VAL A 188 -7.40 -7.48 1.01
N SER A 189 -7.81 -8.08 2.12
CA SER A 189 -7.87 -7.39 3.40
C SER A 189 -7.56 -8.34 4.54
N TRP A 190 -6.78 -7.85 5.50
CA TRP A 190 -6.49 -8.59 6.72
C TRP A 190 -7.51 -8.28 7.80
N THR A 191 -7.82 -9.30 8.60
CA THR A 191 -8.49 -9.08 9.88
C THR A 191 -7.54 -8.36 10.86
N PRO A 192 -8.06 -7.51 11.78
CA PRO A 192 -7.22 -6.82 12.76
C PRO A 192 -6.38 -7.73 13.65
N SER A 193 -6.79 -9.01 13.81
CA SER A 193 -6.03 -10.02 14.54
C SER A 193 -4.86 -10.59 13.75
N GLY A 194 -4.78 -10.34 12.44
CA GLY A 194 -3.76 -10.88 11.54
C GLY A 194 -3.92 -12.38 11.21
N LEU A 195 -4.90 -13.06 11.79
CA LEU A 195 -5.08 -14.51 11.64
C LEU A 195 -5.88 -14.90 10.40
N HIS A 196 -6.66 -13.97 9.84
CA HIS A 196 -7.45 -14.25 8.63
C HIS A 196 -7.20 -13.22 7.54
N VAL A 197 -7.20 -13.71 6.30
CA VAL A 197 -7.15 -12.90 5.08
C VAL A 197 -8.45 -13.10 4.31
N CYS A 198 -9.09 -11.99 3.97
CA CYS A 198 -10.30 -11.93 3.16
C CYS A 198 -9.93 -11.51 1.74
N ILE A 199 -10.41 -12.25 0.75
CA ILE A 199 -10.28 -11.90 -0.66
C ILE A 199 -11.66 -11.85 -1.33
N GLY A 200 -11.80 -10.99 -2.34
CA GLY A 200 -13.01 -10.89 -3.15
C GLY A 200 -12.72 -11.19 -4.62
N ASP A 201 -13.57 -12.01 -5.25
CA ASP A 201 -13.49 -12.32 -6.67
C ASP A 201 -14.36 -11.41 -7.55
N GLU A 202 -14.20 -11.51 -8.87
CA GLU A 202 -15.00 -10.80 -9.87
C GLU A 202 -16.50 -11.17 -9.88
N ALA A 203 -16.84 -12.36 -9.37
CA ALA A 203 -18.23 -12.83 -9.27
C ALA A 203 -18.93 -12.34 -8.00
N GLY A 204 -18.23 -11.56 -7.15
CA GLY A 204 -18.74 -11.01 -5.90
C GLY A 204 -18.75 -12.00 -4.73
N LYS A 205 -18.05 -13.13 -4.85
CA LYS A 205 -17.87 -14.08 -3.76
C LYS A 205 -16.65 -13.71 -2.94
N LEU A 206 -16.82 -13.83 -1.63
CA LEU A 206 -15.77 -13.58 -0.64
C LEU A 206 -15.22 -14.91 -0.13
N TYR A 207 -13.91 -14.98 0.00
CA TYR A 207 -13.21 -16.10 0.61
C TYR A 207 -12.47 -15.59 1.83
N VAL A 208 -12.51 -16.36 2.91
CA VAL A 208 -11.79 -16.09 4.14
C VAL A 208 -10.84 -17.25 4.37
N TYR A 209 -9.55 -16.95 4.41
CA TYR A 209 -8.49 -17.91 4.66
C TYR A 209 -7.94 -17.73 6.06
N ASP A 210 -7.66 -18.87 6.71
CA ASP A 210 -6.95 -18.92 7.97
C ASP A 210 -5.44 -18.94 7.69
N VAL A 211 -4.71 -18.04 8.34
CA VAL A 211 -3.26 -17.94 8.26
C VAL A 211 -2.68 -18.58 9.51
N ALA A 212 -1.83 -19.57 9.32
CA ALA A 212 -1.23 -20.31 10.41
C ALA A 212 -0.61 -19.35 11.46
N GLU A 213 -0.90 -19.59 12.74
CA GLU A 213 -0.54 -18.68 13.84
C GLU A 213 0.97 -18.39 13.89
N ASN A 214 1.80 -19.38 13.51
CA ASN A 214 3.25 -19.26 13.46
C ASN A 214 3.76 -18.29 12.40
N LEU A 215 2.99 -18.05 11.34
CA LEU A 215 3.30 -17.07 10.29
C LEU A 215 2.65 -15.72 10.61
N ALA A 216 1.42 -15.73 11.11
CA ALA A 216 0.66 -14.52 11.39
C ALA A 216 1.17 -13.75 12.61
N GLN A 217 1.65 -14.42 13.65
CA GLN A 217 2.15 -13.78 14.86
C GLN A 217 3.67 -13.62 14.83
N PRO A 218 4.19 -12.39 14.98
CA PRO A 218 5.63 -12.19 14.97
C PRO A 218 6.28 -12.77 16.24
N SER A 219 7.36 -13.49 16.04
CA SER A 219 8.32 -13.78 17.11
C SER A 219 9.02 -12.47 17.56
N ARG A 220 9.59 -12.45 18.78
CA ARG A 220 10.29 -11.26 19.31
C ARG A 220 11.46 -10.81 18.42
N ASP A 221 12.04 -11.74 17.67
CA ASP A 221 13.21 -11.48 16.85
C ASP A 221 12.85 -11.00 15.43
N GLU A 222 11.58 -11.09 15.00
CA GLU A 222 11.14 -10.71 13.64
C GLU A 222 11.43 -9.24 13.34
N TRP A 223 11.30 -8.36 14.32
CA TRP A 223 11.60 -6.93 14.15
C TRP A 223 13.09 -6.68 13.90
N SER A 224 13.95 -7.37 14.63
CA SER A 224 15.40 -7.26 14.46
C SER A 224 15.83 -7.83 13.11
N ARG A 225 15.28 -8.97 12.71
CA ARG A 225 15.53 -9.59 11.39
C ARG A 225 15.07 -8.69 10.25
N PHE A 226 13.88 -8.11 10.38
CA PHE A 226 13.34 -7.19 9.38
C PHE A 226 14.22 -5.97 9.20
N ASN A 227 14.74 -5.40 10.29
CA ASN A 227 15.65 -4.27 10.20
C ASN A 227 16.98 -4.63 9.50
N THR A 228 17.52 -5.82 9.80
CA THR A 228 18.74 -6.31 9.15
C THR A 228 18.52 -6.52 7.66
N HIS A 229 17.47 -7.26 7.27
CA HIS A 229 17.15 -7.50 5.86
C HIS A 229 16.84 -6.21 5.09
N LEU A 230 16.10 -5.28 5.70
CA LEU A 230 15.86 -3.97 5.09
C LEU A 230 17.16 -3.20 4.83
N SER A 231 18.15 -3.34 5.71
CA SER A 231 19.46 -2.74 5.55
C SER A 231 20.25 -3.41 4.42
N GLU A 232 20.17 -4.74 4.30
CA GLU A 232 20.77 -5.51 3.20
C GLU A 232 20.17 -5.12 1.84
N ILE A 233 18.85 -5.03 1.75
CA ILE A 233 18.14 -4.58 0.53
C ILE A 233 18.65 -3.19 0.11
N LYS A 234 18.79 -2.27 1.07
CA LYS A 234 19.31 -0.92 0.80
C LYS A 234 20.76 -0.92 0.35
N MET A 235 21.60 -1.80 0.91
CA MET A 235 23.01 -1.92 0.51
C MET A 235 23.15 -2.46 -0.91
N ASN A 236 22.37 -3.50 -1.26
CA ASN A 236 22.39 -4.07 -2.60
C ASN A 236 22.00 -3.04 -3.67
N GLN A 237 21.06 -2.15 -3.36
CA GLN A 237 20.71 -1.05 -4.27
C GLN A 237 21.82 -0.02 -4.47
N SER A 238 22.62 0.27 -3.45
CA SER A 238 23.72 1.23 -3.59
C SER A 238 24.87 0.70 -4.44
N ASP A 239 25.02 -0.62 -4.51
CA ASP A 239 26.09 -1.27 -5.28
C ASP A 239 25.76 -1.40 -6.80
N GLU A 240 24.50 -1.22 -7.19
CA GLU A 240 24.05 -1.24 -8.59
C GLU A 240 24.18 0.13 -9.32
N VAL A 241 24.73 1.16 -8.67
CA VAL A 241 24.86 2.54 -9.21
C VAL A 241 26.27 2.87 -9.70
#